data_AF-A0A7W5CH66-F1
#
_entry.id   AF-A0A7W5CH66-F1
#
_cell.length_a   1.000
_cell.length_b   1.000
_cell.length_c   1.000
_cell.angle_alpha   90.00
_cell.angle_beta   90.00
_cell.angle_gamma   90.00
#
_symmetry.space_group_name_H-M   'P 1'
#
loop_
_entity.id
_entity.type
_entity.pdbx_description
1 polymer ?
#
loop_
_entity_poly.entity_id
_entity_poly.type
_entity_poly.pdbx_seq_one_letter_code
_entity_poly.pdbx_strand_id
1 'polypeptide(L)'
;MASTRGRINDAPLYIDDSPNMTLVEIRAKCRRLKQREGLKLVVIDYLQLLTSGKRVESRQQEVSEFSRALKLMAKELQVPVITLSQLNRGAEQRADKEPALSDLRESGSIEQGADMMVLLREPRTKKTASVRVRRT
;
A
#
# COMPACT_ATOMS: atom_id res chain seq x y z
N MET A 1 -12.42 -3.29 26.07
CA MET A 1 -11.07 -3.58 25.53
C MET A 1 -10.75 -5.08 25.48
N ALA A 2 -11.04 -5.87 26.54
CA ALA A 2 -10.80 -7.32 26.54
C ALA A 2 -11.53 -8.11 25.43
N SER A 3 -12.80 -7.78 25.15
CA SER A 3 -13.61 -8.42 24.09
C SER A 3 -13.15 -8.12 22.66
N THR A 4 -12.48 -7.00 22.43
CA THR A 4 -11.87 -6.68 21.13
C THR A 4 -10.58 -7.47 20.93
N ARG A 5 -9.81 -7.66 22.01
CA ARG A 5 -8.55 -8.41 21.97
C ARG A 5 -8.78 -9.91 21.70
N GLY A 6 -9.82 -10.50 22.30
CA GLY A 6 -10.25 -11.87 21.98
C GLY A 6 -10.62 -12.04 20.50
N ARG A 7 -11.44 -11.12 19.96
CA ARG A 7 -11.84 -11.15 18.54
C ARG A 7 -10.68 -11.01 17.55
N ILE A 8 -9.63 -10.27 17.90
CA ILE A 8 -8.44 -10.10 17.05
C ILE A 8 -7.58 -11.37 17.09
N ASN A 9 -7.41 -11.97 18.26
CA ASN A 9 -6.59 -13.18 18.41
C ASN A 9 -7.17 -14.38 17.64
N ASP A 10 -8.50 -14.48 17.55
CA ASP A 10 -9.17 -15.58 16.85
C ASP A 10 -9.36 -15.30 15.35
N ALA A 11 -9.04 -14.08 14.89
CA ALA A 11 -9.15 -13.73 13.47
C ALA A 11 -7.98 -14.36 12.68
N PRO A 12 -8.20 -14.79 11.43
CA PRO A 12 -7.14 -15.25 10.52
C PRO A 12 -6.31 -14.06 10.01
N LEU A 13 -5.67 -13.34 10.94
CA LEU A 13 -4.87 -12.15 10.73
C LEU A 13 -3.40 -12.48 11.02
N TYR A 14 -2.57 -12.37 10.00
CA TYR A 14 -1.13 -12.61 10.09
C TYR A 14 -0.41 -11.27 9.95
N ILE A 15 0.38 -10.90 10.96
CA ILE A 15 1.16 -9.67 10.99
C ILE A 15 2.63 -10.04 10.90
N ASP A 16 3.35 -9.37 10.00
CA ASP A 16 4.80 -9.48 9.87
C ASP A 16 5.39 -8.08 9.96
N ASP A 17 6.05 -7.80 11.07
CA ASP A 17 6.66 -6.50 11.41
C ASP A 17 8.17 -6.49 11.15
N SER A 18 8.69 -7.48 10.42
CA SER A 18 10.11 -7.54 10.05
C SER A 18 10.51 -6.25 9.30
N PRO A 19 11.55 -5.52 9.74
CA PRO A 19 12.00 -4.32 9.05
C PRO A 19 12.68 -4.65 7.72
N ASN A 20 12.71 -3.69 6.79
CA ASN A 20 13.49 -3.73 5.55
C ASN A 20 13.22 -4.95 4.64
N MET A 21 11.99 -5.47 4.63
CA MET A 21 11.65 -6.60 3.75
C MET A 21 11.73 -6.22 2.27
N THR A 22 12.34 -7.11 1.50
CA THR A 22 12.32 -7.07 0.03
C THR A 22 11.00 -7.62 -0.51
N LEU A 23 10.63 -7.23 -1.73
CA LEU A 23 9.44 -7.78 -2.40
C LEU A 23 9.51 -9.29 -2.65
N VAL A 24 10.73 -9.82 -2.79
CA VAL A 24 10.93 -11.27 -2.97
C VAL A 24 10.54 -12.01 -1.69
N GLU A 25 10.94 -11.50 -0.53
CA GLU A 25 10.59 -12.08 0.77
C GLU A 25 9.09 -11.97 1.05
N ILE A 26 8.49 -10.80 0.77
CA ILE A 26 7.03 -10.60 0.90
C ILE A 26 6.28 -11.61 0.03
N ARG A 27 6.66 -11.74 -1.25
CA ARG A 27 6.05 -12.69 -2.18
C ARG A 27 6.19 -14.13 -1.70
N ALA A 28 7.36 -14.53 -1.20
CA ALA A 28 7.60 -15.87 -0.67
C ALA A 28 6.72 -16.16 0.56
N LYS A 29 6.63 -15.21 1.50
CA LYS A 29 5.76 -15.30 2.69
C LYS A 29 4.29 -15.41 2.30
N CYS A 30 3.81 -14.55 1.41
CA CYS A 30 2.42 -14.59 0.93
C CYS A 30 2.08 -15.90 0.20
N ARG A 31 2.98 -16.43 -0.64
CA ARG A 31 2.77 -17.74 -1.30
C ARG A 31 2.65 -18.88 -0.29
N ARG A 32 3.55 -18.92 0.70
CA ARG A 32 3.51 -19.92 1.77
C ARG A 32 2.21 -19.83 2.57
N LEU A 33 1.79 -18.60 2.90
CA LEU A 33 0.56 -18.37 3.65
C LEU A 33 -0.69 -18.73 2.83
N LYS A 34 -0.71 -18.44 1.52
CA LYS A 34 -1.79 -18.84 0.63
C LYS A 34 -1.96 -20.36 0.58
N GLN A 35 -0.85 -21.10 0.52
CA GLN A 35 -0.87 -22.57 0.45
C GLN A 35 -1.32 -23.22 1.76
N ARG A 36 -0.93 -22.65 2.92
CA ARG A 36 -1.24 -23.24 4.23
C ARG A 36 -2.61 -22.86 4.76
N GLU A 37 -2.97 -21.58 4.64
CA GLU A 37 -4.10 -20.97 5.37
C GLU A 37 -5.14 -20.33 4.44
N GLY A 38 -4.90 -20.34 3.12
CA GLY A 38 -5.86 -19.79 2.16
C GLY A 38 -5.97 -18.27 2.16
N LEU A 39 -4.82 -17.57 2.21
CA LEU A 39 -4.68 -16.10 2.11
C LEU A 39 -5.72 -15.44 1.17
N LYS A 40 -6.41 -14.40 1.67
CA LYS A 40 -7.48 -13.69 0.95
C LYS A 40 -7.22 -12.21 0.68
N LEU A 41 -6.31 -11.58 1.42
CA LEU A 41 -5.98 -10.17 1.32
C LEU A 41 -4.53 -9.97 1.75
N VAL A 42 -3.81 -9.08 1.07
CA VAL A 42 -2.51 -8.58 1.50
C VAL A 42 -2.62 -7.09 1.74
N VAL A 43 -2.10 -6.62 2.88
CA VAL A 43 -1.98 -5.20 3.21
C VAL A 43 -0.50 -4.90 3.46
N ILE A 44 0.03 -3.83 2.86
CA ILE A 44 1.42 -3.40 3.01
C ILE A 44 1.44 -1.95 3.49
N ASP A 45 2.07 -1.73 4.65
CA ASP A 45 2.23 -0.44 5.31
C ASP A 45 3.72 -0.10 5.45
N TYR A 46 4.32 0.76 4.63
CA TYR A 46 3.84 1.41 3.39
C TYR A 46 4.93 1.26 2.31
N LEU A 47 4.61 1.52 1.04
CA LEU A 47 5.51 1.32 -0.12
C LEU A 47 6.92 1.83 0.11
N GLN A 48 7.03 3.02 0.71
CA GLN A 48 8.29 3.70 0.85
C GLN A 48 9.23 3.07 1.91
N LEU A 49 8.79 2.05 2.65
CA LEU A 49 9.66 1.25 3.53
C LEU A 49 10.23 0.00 2.83
N LEU A 50 9.74 -0.32 1.63
CA LEU A 50 10.27 -1.42 0.84
C LEU A 50 11.63 -1.04 0.24
N THR A 51 12.48 -2.05 0.10
CA THR A 51 13.79 -1.96 -0.54
C THR A 51 13.91 -2.96 -1.68
N SER A 52 14.54 -2.54 -2.77
CA SER A 52 14.91 -3.43 -3.88
C SER A 52 16.10 -4.33 -3.52
N GLY A 53 16.79 -4.07 -2.40
CA GLY A 53 18.04 -4.74 -2.02
C GLY A 53 19.20 -4.44 -2.96
N LYS A 54 19.02 -3.48 -3.88
CA LYS A 54 20.00 -3.09 -4.91
C LYS A 54 20.20 -1.59 -4.90
N ARG A 55 21.34 -1.15 -5.43
CA ARG A 55 21.57 0.27 -5.70
C ARG A 55 20.78 0.66 -6.94
N VAL A 56 19.82 1.55 -6.76
CA VAL A 56 18.98 2.15 -7.80
C VAL A 56 19.41 3.60 -8.03
N GLU A 57 19.32 4.04 -9.28
CA GLU A 57 19.74 5.40 -9.69
C GLU A 57 18.76 6.48 -9.19
N SER A 58 17.48 6.14 -9.08
CA SER A 58 16.47 7.05 -8.54
C SER A 58 15.42 6.30 -7.72
N ARG A 59 14.88 6.99 -6.71
CA ARG A 59 13.75 6.47 -5.92
C ARG A 59 12.51 6.28 -6.77
N GLN A 60 12.30 7.13 -7.78
CA GLN A 60 11.20 7.01 -8.74
C GLN A 60 11.23 5.67 -9.49
N GLN A 61 12.41 5.23 -9.93
CA GLN A 61 12.55 3.94 -10.60
C GLN A 61 12.23 2.79 -9.65
N GLU A 62 12.72 2.85 -8.43
CA GLU A 62 12.47 1.83 -7.41
C GLU A 62 10.98 1.70 -7.06
N VAL A 63 10.30 2.83 -6.86
CA VAL A 63 8.84 2.86 -6.62
C VAL A 63 8.08 2.32 -7.84
N SER A 64 8.57 2.58 -9.06
CA SER A 64 7.98 2.03 -10.29
C SER A 64 8.13 0.52 -10.37
N GLU A 65 9.29 -0.02 -10.01
CA GLU A 65 9.52 -1.45 -9.91
C GLU A 65 8.61 -2.09 -8.86
N PHE A 66 8.44 -1.43 -7.71
CA PHE A 66 7.56 -1.92 -6.65
C PHE A 66 6.10 -1.98 -7.08
N SER A 67 5.59 -0.91 -7.70
CA SER A 67 4.23 -0.87 -8.25
C SER A 67 3.98 -2.06 -9.18
N ARG A 68 4.87 -2.27 -10.15
CA ARG A 68 4.76 -3.37 -11.12
C ARG A 68 4.82 -4.74 -10.44
N ALA A 69 5.78 -4.94 -9.52
CA ALA A 69 5.95 -6.20 -8.82
C ALA A 69 4.74 -6.56 -7.95
N LEU A 70 4.15 -5.58 -7.27
CA LEU A 70 2.94 -5.76 -6.46
C LEU A 70 1.73 -6.12 -7.32
N LYS A 71 1.56 -5.47 -8.49
CA LYS A 71 0.51 -5.83 -9.44
C LYS A 71 0.66 -7.26 -9.95
N LEU A 72 1.88 -7.68 -10.26
CA LEU A 72 2.17 -9.06 -10.68
C LEU A 72 1.91 -10.06 -9.54
N MET A 73 2.33 -9.73 -8.31
CA MET A 73 2.06 -10.54 -7.13
C MET A 73 0.56 -10.70 -6.88
N ALA A 74 -0.23 -9.63 -7.00
CA ALA A 74 -1.69 -9.69 -6.88
C ALA A 74 -2.32 -10.64 -7.90
N LYS A 75 -1.86 -10.58 -9.16
CA LYS A 75 -2.34 -11.46 -10.25
C LYS A 75 -1.95 -12.92 -10.01
N GLU A 76 -0.70 -13.18 -9.65
CA GLU A 76 -0.20 -14.53 -9.36
C GLU A 76 -0.92 -15.15 -8.16
N LEU A 77 -1.03 -14.39 -7.07
CA LEU A 77 -1.69 -14.85 -5.87
C LEU A 77 -3.21 -14.79 -5.98
N GLN A 78 -3.78 -14.19 -7.03
CA GLN A 78 -5.23 -14.02 -7.20
C GLN A 78 -5.92 -13.49 -5.92
N VAL A 79 -5.28 -12.53 -5.26
CA VAL A 79 -5.80 -11.86 -4.06
C VAL A 79 -5.65 -10.35 -4.23
N PRO A 80 -6.58 -9.54 -3.69
CA PRO A 80 -6.37 -8.11 -3.59
C PRO A 80 -5.12 -7.78 -2.77
N VAL A 81 -4.36 -6.79 -3.25
CA VAL A 81 -3.20 -6.24 -2.55
C VAL A 81 -3.48 -4.76 -2.31
N ILE A 82 -3.62 -4.38 -1.04
CA ILE A 82 -3.74 -2.98 -0.61
C ILE A 82 -2.36 -2.52 -0.18
N THR A 83 -1.94 -1.38 -0.70
CA THR A 83 -0.62 -0.83 -0.39
C THR A 83 -0.78 0.63 -0.02
N LEU A 84 -0.21 1.04 1.10
CA LEU A 84 -0.21 2.43 1.53
C LEU A 84 0.93 3.18 0.84
N SER A 85 0.67 4.42 0.46
CA SER A 85 1.68 5.33 -0.10
C SER A 85 1.53 6.68 0.56
N GLN A 86 2.67 7.24 1.00
CA GLN A 86 2.70 8.63 1.46
C GLN A 86 2.70 9.60 0.27
N LEU A 87 2.00 10.72 0.43
CA LEU A 87 1.99 11.82 -0.53
C LEU A 87 3.13 12.79 -0.26
N ASN A 88 3.57 13.50 -1.30
CA ASN A 88 4.47 14.64 -1.11
C ASN A 88 3.77 15.76 -0.33
N ARG A 89 4.55 16.51 0.47
CA ARG A 89 4.05 17.64 1.28
C ARG A 89 3.52 18.83 0.46
N GLY A 90 3.68 18.82 -0.87
CA GLY A 90 3.14 19.86 -1.75
C GLY A 90 1.63 20.05 -1.62
N ALA A 91 0.89 18.99 -1.28
CA ALA A 91 -0.53 19.07 -0.97
C ALA A 91 -0.84 20.02 0.19
N GLU A 92 0.04 20.09 1.19
CA GLU A 92 -0.16 20.90 2.40
C GLU A 92 0.00 22.41 2.14
N GLN A 93 0.71 22.77 1.07
CA GLN A 93 0.95 24.16 0.68
C GLN A 93 -0.21 24.75 -0.12
N ARG A 94 -1.09 23.92 -0.70
CA ARG A 94 -2.28 24.40 -1.41
C ARG A 94 -3.33 24.93 -0.45
N ALA A 95 -4.08 25.93 -0.88
CA ALA A 95 -5.15 26.54 -0.08
C ALA A 95 -6.24 25.52 0.31
N ASP A 96 -6.62 24.65 -0.62
CA ASP A 96 -7.63 23.62 -0.43
C ASP A 96 -7.12 22.41 0.39
N LYS A 97 -5.82 22.14 0.35
CA LYS A 97 -5.18 20.92 0.90
C LYS A 97 -5.88 19.63 0.44
N GLU A 98 -6.41 19.64 -0.78
CA GLU A 98 -7.08 18.49 -1.38
C GLU A 98 -6.04 17.54 -1.96
N PRO A 99 -5.93 16.29 -1.49
CA PRO A 99 -5.05 15.31 -2.12
C PRO A 99 -5.39 15.13 -3.61
N ALA A 100 -4.35 15.10 -4.42
CA ALA A 100 -4.41 14.88 -5.85
C ALA A 100 -3.41 13.80 -6.26
N LEU A 101 -3.62 13.17 -7.40
CA LEU A 101 -2.65 12.20 -7.91
C LEU A 101 -1.32 12.82 -8.29
N SER A 102 -1.30 14.12 -8.62
CA SER A 102 -0.06 14.85 -8.79
C SER A 102 0.78 14.90 -7.51
N ASP A 103 0.21 14.66 -6.33
CA ASP A 103 0.97 14.58 -5.06
C ASP A 103 1.73 13.27 -4.91
N LEU A 104 1.40 12.25 -5.70
CA LEU A 104 2.20 11.04 -5.90
C LEU A 104 3.39 11.29 -6.85
N ARG A 105 3.78 12.56 -7.11
CA ARG A 105 4.96 12.93 -7.93
C ARG A 105 6.14 12.02 -7.59
N GLU A 106 6.83 11.51 -8.63
CA GLU A 106 7.79 10.39 -8.61
C GLU A 106 7.17 8.98 -8.76
N SER A 107 5.85 8.86 -8.93
CA SER A 107 5.20 7.55 -8.98
C SER A 107 4.03 7.44 -9.96
N GLY A 108 4.13 8.08 -11.14
CA GLY A 108 3.16 7.89 -12.23
C GLY A 108 2.95 6.41 -12.62
N SER A 109 3.94 5.56 -12.33
CA SER A 109 3.88 4.11 -12.39
C SER A 109 2.94 3.46 -11.36
N ILE A 110 2.70 4.08 -10.20
CA ILE A 110 1.65 3.68 -9.27
C ILE A 110 0.28 3.99 -9.88
N GLU A 111 0.10 5.19 -10.46
CA GLU A 111 -1.16 5.55 -11.14
C GLU A 111 -1.51 4.58 -12.26
N GLN A 112 -0.54 4.22 -13.10
CA GLN A 112 -0.77 3.30 -14.20
C GLN A 112 -0.88 1.83 -13.75
N GLY A 113 -0.30 1.47 -12.60
CA GLY A 113 -0.21 0.09 -12.12
C GLY A 113 -1.34 -0.34 -11.18
N ALA A 114 -1.95 0.62 -10.48
CA ALA A 114 -3.08 0.37 -9.59
C ALA A 114 -4.35 0.04 -10.40
N ASP A 115 -5.27 -0.72 -9.80
CA ASP A 115 -6.65 -0.86 -10.30
C ASP A 115 -7.57 0.21 -9.69
N MET A 116 -7.24 0.64 -8.47
CA MET A 116 -8.00 1.59 -7.70
C MET A 116 -7.05 2.42 -6.84
N MET A 117 -7.31 3.72 -6.79
CA MET A 117 -6.63 4.65 -5.92
C MET A 117 -7.62 5.27 -4.95
N VAL A 118 -7.25 5.30 -3.67
CA VAL A 118 -8.04 5.89 -2.59
C VAL A 118 -7.21 6.99 -1.95
N LEU A 119 -7.68 8.22 -2.08
CA LEU A 119 -7.07 9.38 -1.44
C LEU A 119 -7.87 9.74 -0.18
N LEU A 120 -7.17 9.83 0.94
CA LEU A 120 -7.74 10.14 2.25
C LEU A 120 -7.40 11.59 2.64
N ARG A 121 -8.42 12.31 3.12
CA ARG A 121 -8.26 13.67 3.65
C ARG A 121 -9.02 13.80 4.96
N GLU A 122 -8.34 14.30 5.99
CA GLU A 122 -9.01 14.74 7.20
C GLU A 122 -9.67 16.12 6.98
N PRO A 123 -10.97 16.26 7.26
CA PRO A 123 -11.68 17.50 7.06
C PRO A 123 -11.28 18.53 8.14
N ARG A 124 -10.99 19.77 7.72
CA ARG A 124 -10.53 20.86 8.62
C ARG A 124 -11.63 21.42 9.54
N THR A 125 -12.87 20.95 9.37
CA THR A 125 -14.04 21.28 10.22
C THR A 125 -14.74 19.97 10.57
N LYS A 126 -15.66 19.93 11.55
CA LYS A 126 -16.43 18.73 11.97
C LYS A 126 -17.39 18.16 10.88
N LYS A 127 -17.04 18.27 9.61
CA LYS A 127 -17.66 17.55 8.49
C LYS A 127 -17.04 16.16 8.35
N THR A 128 -17.75 15.28 7.66
CA THR A 128 -17.37 13.89 7.39
C THR A 128 -16.05 13.80 6.62
N ALA A 129 -15.20 12.83 6.95
CA ALA A 129 -14.00 12.51 6.18
C ALA A 129 -14.35 12.26 4.70
N SER A 130 -13.56 12.84 3.79
CA SER A 130 -13.78 12.68 2.36
C SER A 130 -12.84 11.60 1.81
N VAL A 131 -13.41 10.62 1.13
CA VAL A 131 -12.68 9.57 0.42
C VAL A 131 -12.86 9.80 -1.08
N ARG A 132 -11.78 10.03 -1.81
CA ARG A 132 -11.82 10.09 -3.28
C ARG A 132 -11.32 8.77 -3.85
N VAL A 133 -12.17 8.10 -4.63
CA VAL A 133 -11.85 6.84 -5.30
C VAL A 133 -11.69 7.11 -6.79
N ARG A 134 -10.56 6.69 -7.36
CA ARG A 134 -10.35 6.68 -8.82
C ARG A 134 -10.07 5.25 -9.27
N ARG A 135 -10.79 4.80 -10.31
CA ARG A 135 -10.41 3.60 -11.07
C ARG A 135 -9.53 4.03 -12.23
N THR A 136 -8.46 3.29 -12.44
CA THR A 136 -7.40 3.54 -13.42
C THR A 136 -7.52 2.59 -14.61
#